data_AF-A0A671XL15-F1
#
_entry.id   AF-A0A671XL15-F1
#
_cell.length_a   1.000
_cell.length_b   1.000
_cell.length_c   1.000
_cell.angle_alpha   90.00
_cell.angle_beta   90.00
_cell.angle_gamma   90.00
#
_symmetry.space_group_name_H-M   'P 1'
#
loop_
_entity.id
_entity.type
_entity.pdbx_description
1 polymer ?
#
loop_
_entity_poly.entity_id
_entity_poly.type
_entity_poly.pdbx_seq_one_letter_code
_entity_poly.pdbx_strand_id
1 'polypeptide(L)'
;MINRCRSLIFLRYLNFRHTHTHTLELTLLPLLTLPPGAIPRTVGWCALPRSSVVCAGLKGRHTHTHGVKMAMRAVLRCLSANFSPGLPQLSPAARLTATRPPWRSCSPRTLSTTSALSTALKFTEKHEWVRVEGGIGTVGISSYAQEALGDVVYCGLPEVGQSLEQMEEFGALESVKAASELYSPLTGEVTEINTELAENPGLVNKACYAEGWLIKMTIGKPEELDGLMDQPAYDKFLKSLEE
;
A
#
# COMPACT_ATOMS: atom_id res chain seq x y z
N MET A 1 5.00 -37.62 -28.84
CA MET A 1 4.08 -38.41 -27.99
C MET A 1 4.44 -38.09 -26.55
N ILE A 2 3.72 -37.17 -25.89
CA ILE A 2 2.41 -37.34 -25.24
C ILE A 2 2.53 -38.05 -23.87
N ASN A 3 2.24 -37.27 -22.82
CA ASN A 3 1.60 -37.61 -21.53
C ASN A 3 2.36 -38.56 -20.58
N ARG A 4 2.29 -38.48 -19.25
CA ARG A 4 1.54 -37.78 -18.16
C ARG A 4 2.21 -38.32 -16.86
N CYS A 5 2.16 -37.81 -15.64
CA CYS A 5 1.14 -37.08 -14.88
C CYS A 5 1.72 -36.71 -13.49
N ARG A 6 1.31 -35.52 -13.00
CA ARG A 6 0.72 -35.21 -11.68
C ARG A 6 1.50 -35.54 -10.39
N SER A 7 1.88 -34.52 -9.61
CA SER A 7 1.04 -33.74 -8.66
C SER A 7 0.79 -34.50 -7.36
N LEU A 8 1.59 -34.18 -6.35
CA LEU A 8 1.37 -34.45 -4.93
C LEU A 8 2.23 -33.44 -4.15
N ILE A 9 1.75 -33.04 -2.97
CA ILE A 9 2.30 -32.04 -2.03
C ILE A 9 1.72 -30.63 -2.23
N PHE A 10 0.47 -30.46 -1.81
CA PHE A 10 0.11 -29.42 -0.84
C PHE A 10 -1.27 -29.75 -0.26
N LEU A 11 -1.27 -30.48 0.85
CA LEU A 11 -2.48 -30.80 1.61
C LEU A 11 -2.06 -30.96 3.07
N ARG A 12 -1.80 -29.83 3.75
CA ARG A 12 -1.73 -29.73 5.21
C ARG A 12 -1.70 -28.26 5.61
N TYR A 13 -2.88 -27.67 5.83
CA TYR A 13 -3.21 -26.84 6.99
C TYR A 13 -4.65 -26.34 6.81
N LEU A 14 -5.62 -27.25 6.97
CA LEU A 14 -7.00 -26.90 7.30
C LEU A 14 -7.32 -27.62 8.60
N ASN A 15 -7.48 -26.85 9.65
CA ASN A 15 -7.77 -27.30 11.00
C ASN A 15 -9.25 -27.70 11.08
N PHE A 16 -9.61 -28.84 10.50
CA PHE A 16 -10.96 -29.40 10.62
C PHE A 16 -11.05 -30.19 11.94
N ARG A 17 -11.44 -29.53 13.03
CA ARG A 17 -11.87 -30.22 14.24
C ARG A 17 -13.23 -30.86 13.97
N HIS A 18 -13.21 -32.16 13.69
CA HIS A 18 -14.39 -33.01 13.86
C HIS A 18 -14.64 -33.18 15.37
N THR A 19 -15.71 -32.57 15.89
CA THR A 19 -16.31 -32.98 17.16
C THR A 19 -17.65 -33.64 16.89
N HIS A 20 -17.75 -34.86 17.41
CA HIS A 20 -18.87 -35.77 17.54
C HIS A 20 -20.30 -35.20 17.37
N THR A 21 -21.05 -35.94 16.56
CA THR A 21 -22.48 -36.27 16.67
C THR A 21 -23.17 -35.83 17.97
N HIS A 22 -24.07 -34.85 17.86
CA HIS A 22 -25.25 -34.75 18.72
C HIS A 22 -26.48 -34.61 17.82
N THR A 23 -27.30 -35.65 17.84
CA THR A 23 -28.70 -35.65 17.41
C THR A 23 -29.45 -34.46 18.00
N LEU A 24 -29.92 -33.55 17.16
CA LEU A 24 -30.90 -32.54 17.54
C LEU A 24 -32.28 -33.04 17.11
N GLU A 25 -33.14 -33.27 18.11
CA GLU A 25 -34.58 -33.42 17.94
C GLU A 25 -35.16 -32.18 17.24
N LEU A 26 -35.88 -32.43 16.14
CA LEU A 26 -36.84 -31.51 15.56
C LEU A 26 -38.04 -31.38 16.51
N THR A 27 -38.00 -30.42 17.42
CA THR A 27 -39.21 -29.95 18.10
C THR A 27 -39.90 -28.93 17.22
N LEU A 28 -41.03 -29.34 16.63
CA LEU A 28 -41.99 -28.45 15.97
C LEU A 28 -42.49 -27.40 16.97
N LEU A 29 -42.22 -26.12 16.69
CA LEU A 29 -42.98 -25.02 17.26
C LEU A 29 -44.26 -24.79 16.43
N PRO A 30 -45.41 -24.52 17.08
CA PRO A 30 -46.69 -24.42 16.40
C PRO A 30 -46.83 -23.14 15.58
N LEU A 31 -47.38 -23.29 14.38
CA LEU A 31 -47.90 -22.23 13.51
C LEU A 31 -48.89 -21.37 14.30
N LEU A 32 -48.53 -20.12 14.60
CA LEU A 32 -49.50 -19.11 15.02
C LEU A 32 -50.26 -18.63 13.79
N THR A 33 -51.55 -18.94 13.81
CA THR A 33 -52.57 -18.53 12.85
C THR A 33 -52.84 -17.02 12.98
N LEU A 34 -52.61 -16.27 11.90
CA LEU A 34 -53.05 -14.88 11.78
C LEU A 34 -54.51 -14.83 11.27
N PRO A 35 -55.37 -13.96 11.84
CA PRO A 35 -56.76 -13.82 11.40
C PRO A 35 -56.86 -13.04 10.07
N PRO A 36 -57.84 -13.37 9.20
CA PRO A 36 -58.04 -12.66 7.94
C PRO A 36 -58.92 -11.42 8.14
N GLY A 37 -58.52 -10.30 7.53
CA GLY A 37 -59.42 -9.16 7.29
C GLY A 37 -58.98 -7.83 7.89
N ALA A 38 -58.09 -7.12 7.21
CA ALA A 38 -57.99 -5.67 7.32
C ALA A 38 -57.46 -5.08 6.00
N ILE A 39 -58.38 -4.61 5.17
CA ILE A 39 -58.13 -3.72 4.03
C ILE A 39 -58.11 -2.28 4.57
N PRO A 40 -57.16 -1.44 4.15
CA PRO A 40 -57.58 -0.10 3.71
C PRO A 40 -56.92 0.35 2.40
N ARG A 41 -57.80 0.58 1.42
CA ARG A 41 -57.92 1.79 0.57
C ARG A 41 -56.64 2.40 -0.01
N THR A 42 -56.44 2.10 -1.30
CA THR A 42 -56.24 3.04 -2.42
C THR A 42 -56.12 4.53 -2.09
N VAL A 43 -54.99 5.16 -2.44
CA VAL A 43 -54.87 6.30 -3.37
C VAL A 43 -53.40 6.61 -3.64
N GLY A 44 -53.03 6.88 -4.90
CA GLY A 44 -51.78 7.60 -5.21
C GLY A 44 -50.86 7.00 -6.26
N TRP A 45 -51.36 6.69 -7.46
CA TRP A 45 -50.52 6.66 -8.65
C TRP A 45 -50.16 8.10 -9.04
N CYS A 46 -48.86 8.44 -9.03
CA CYS A 46 -48.35 9.58 -9.78
C CYS A 46 -47.44 9.07 -10.89
N ALA A 47 -47.96 9.18 -12.11
CA ALA A 47 -47.22 9.01 -13.34
C ALA A 47 -46.31 10.22 -13.61
N LEU A 48 -45.20 9.92 -14.30
CA LEU A 48 -44.24 10.73 -15.07
C LEU A 48 -44.59 12.20 -15.39
N PRO A 49 -43.56 12.99 -15.75
CA PRO A 49 -43.47 13.28 -17.18
C PRO A 49 -42.09 13.03 -17.79
N ARG A 50 -42.13 12.48 -19.01
CA ARG A 50 -41.11 12.62 -20.05
C ARG A 50 -40.87 14.10 -20.34
N SER A 51 -39.63 14.48 -20.57
CA SER A 51 -39.30 15.56 -21.51
C SER A 51 -37.97 15.26 -22.20
N SER A 52 -38.06 15.16 -23.52
CA SER A 52 -36.97 15.03 -24.46
C SER A 52 -36.69 16.40 -25.07
N VAL A 53 -35.45 16.88 -25.01
CA VAL A 53 -34.88 17.97 -25.85
C VAL A 53 -33.39 17.66 -25.95
N VAL A 54 -32.88 17.01 -27.00
CA VAL A 54 -32.45 17.58 -28.30
C VAL A 54 -31.51 18.80 -28.16
N CYS A 55 -30.20 18.56 -28.28
CA CYS A 55 -29.19 19.48 -28.83
C CYS A 55 -28.06 18.58 -29.36
N ALA A 56 -27.99 18.26 -30.65
CA ALA A 56 -27.49 19.10 -31.75
C ALA A 56 -26.02 19.48 -31.55
N GLY A 57 -25.18 18.96 -32.44
CA GLY A 57 -23.73 18.91 -32.31
C GLY A 57 -23.00 20.24 -32.44
N LEU A 58 -21.70 20.20 -32.11
CA LEU A 58 -20.71 21.07 -32.72
C LEU A 58 -19.39 20.32 -32.93
N LYS A 59 -19.10 20.18 -34.21
CA LYS A 59 -17.92 19.58 -34.82
C LYS A 59 -16.82 20.64 -34.77
N GLY A 60 -15.89 20.53 -33.83
CA GLY A 60 -14.71 21.40 -33.71
C GLY A 60 -13.55 20.84 -34.53
N ARG A 61 -13.10 21.62 -35.52
CA ARG A 61 -12.25 21.23 -36.63
C ARG A 61 -10.76 21.37 -36.25
N HIS A 62 -9.96 20.34 -36.50
CA HIS A 62 -8.51 20.44 -36.58
C HIS A 62 -8.13 21.36 -37.75
N THR A 63 -7.34 22.41 -37.47
CA THR A 63 -6.62 23.16 -38.50
C THR A 63 -5.13 23.08 -38.24
N HIS A 64 -4.46 22.46 -39.20
CA HIS A 64 -3.02 22.42 -39.38
C HIS A 64 -2.57 23.75 -39.98
N THR A 65 -1.58 24.43 -39.39
CA THR A 65 -0.85 25.52 -40.07
C THR A 65 0.63 25.47 -39.73
N HIS A 66 1.42 25.37 -40.81
CA HIS A 66 2.86 25.62 -40.96
C HIS A 66 3.36 26.79 -40.08
N GLY A 67 4.53 26.77 -39.44
CA GLY A 67 5.84 26.43 -39.99
C GLY A 67 6.49 27.67 -40.59
N VAL A 68 7.18 28.52 -39.80
CA VAL A 68 8.08 29.58 -40.31
C VAL A 68 9.17 29.95 -39.26
N LYS A 69 10.42 29.60 -39.59
CA LYS A 69 11.67 30.41 -39.58
C LYS A 69 11.98 31.27 -38.34
N MET A 70 13.04 30.91 -37.61
CA MET A 70 14.41 31.44 -37.72
C MET A 70 14.66 32.81 -37.06
N ALA A 71 15.70 32.75 -36.21
CA ALA A 71 16.82 33.69 -36.13
C ALA A 71 16.70 35.00 -35.33
N MET A 72 17.76 35.15 -34.52
CA MET A 72 18.50 36.38 -34.21
C MET A 72 17.79 37.48 -33.43
N ARG A 73 18.28 37.72 -32.20
CA ARG A 73 19.09 38.91 -31.94
C ARG A 73 19.84 38.83 -30.61
N ALA A 74 21.16 38.90 -30.71
CA ALA A 74 22.05 39.28 -29.63
C ALA A 74 21.87 40.76 -29.28
N VAL A 75 21.90 41.09 -27.99
CA VAL A 75 22.33 42.42 -27.52
C VAL A 75 23.22 42.24 -26.30
N LEU A 76 24.50 42.45 -26.55
CA LEU A 76 25.56 42.72 -25.60
C LEU A 76 25.28 44.06 -24.89
N ARG A 77 25.44 44.14 -23.57
CA ARG A 77 25.85 45.41 -22.91
C ARG A 77 26.59 45.12 -21.60
N CYS A 78 27.89 45.40 -21.65
CA CYS A 78 28.77 45.66 -20.54
C CYS A 78 28.27 46.82 -19.67
N LEU A 79 28.68 46.85 -18.40
CA LEU A 79 29.00 48.01 -17.56
C LEU A 79 29.60 47.44 -16.25
N SER A 80 30.93 47.30 -16.18
CA SER A 80 31.90 48.25 -15.63
C SER A 80 32.17 48.05 -14.13
N ALA A 81 33.44 47.84 -13.84
CA ALA A 81 34.06 47.59 -12.56
C ALA A 81 33.89 48.72 -11.54
N ASN A 82 34.09 48.40 -10.26
CA ASN A 82 34.78 49.29 -9.34
C ASN A 82 35.62 48.49 -8.35
N PHE A 83 36.90 48.84 -8.38
CA PHE A 83 38.02 48.35 -7.60
C PHE A 83 38.35 49.45 -6.60
N SER A 84 38.58 49.14 -5.32
CA SER A 84 39.65 49.79 -4.56
C SER A 84 39.96 49.10 -3.22
N PRO A 85 41.20 49.24 -2.74
CA PRO A 85 41.79 48.45 -1.66
C PRO A 85 41.83 49.21 -0.33
N GLY A 86 42.15 48.54 0.78
CA GLY A 86 42.47 49.20 2.05
C GLY A 86 42.79 48.25 3.19
N LEU A 87 44.08 47.95 3.38
CA LEU A 87 44.69 47.54 4.65
C LEU A 87 45.18 48.80 5.38
N PRO A 88 45.15 48.83 6.73
CA PRO A 88 46.42 48.77 7.52
C PRO A 88 46.28 47.88 8.79
N GLN A 89 47.27 47.06 9.15
CA GLN A 89 48.46 47.29 10.03
C GLN A 89 48.23 47.24 11.56
N LEU A 90 49.29 46.80 12.25
CA LEU A 90 49.41 46.07 13.53
C LEU A 90 49.50 46.88 14.85
N SER A 91 49.20 46.16 15.96
CA SER A 91 49.74 46.25 17.36
C SER A 91 49.20 47.33 18.34
N PRO A 92 49.29 47.18 19.70
CA PRO A 92 50.08 46.22 20.51
C PRO A 92 49.32 45.49 21.66
N ALA A 93 50.09 44.63 22.35
CA ALA A 93 49.71 43.75 23.46
C ALA A 93 49.11 44.42 24.71
N ALA A 94 48.12 43.75 25.33
CA ALA A 94 47.77 43.96 26.73
C ALA A 94 47.32 42.66 27.42
N ARG A 95 48.23 42.19 28.29
CA ARG A 95 48.01 41.81 29.69
C ARG A 95 47.00 40.69 30.01
N LEU A 96 47.59 39.63 30.56
CA LEU A 96 46.98 38.49 31.23
C LEU A 96 45.95 38.90 32.29
N THR A 97 44.74 38.36 32.18
CA THR A 97 43.87 38.10 33.33
C THR A 97 43.27 36.71 33.16
N ALA A 98 43.75 35.80 33.99
CA ALA A 98 43.19 34.48 34.15
C ALA A 98 41.78 34.62 34.76
N THR A 99 40.75 34.31 33.98
CA THR A 99 39.41 34.07 34.51
C THR A 99 39.00 32.69 34.04
N ARG A 100 39.02 31.75 34.99
CA ARG A 100 38.53 30.39 34.84
C ARG A 100 37.05 30.46 34.41
N PRO A 101 36.65 29.92 33.25
CA PRO A 101 35.24 29.66 33.01
C PRO A 101 34.82 28.50 33.93
N PRO A 102 33.67 28.63 34.63
CA PRO A 102 33.12 27.52 35.40
C PRO A 102 32.68 26.45 34.40
N TRP A 103 33.00 25.20 34.72
CA TRP A 103 32.47 23.98 34.13
C TRP A 103 31.89 24.10 32.71
N ARG A 104 32.64 23.64 31.70
CA ARG A 104 32.00 23.09 30.51
C ARG A 104 31.15 21.92 30.98
N SER A 105 29.85 22.15 31.12
CA SER A 105 28.88 21.08 31.07
C SER A 105 29.06 20.40 29.72
N CYS A 106 29.61 19.18 29.74
CA CYS A 106 29.43 18.27 28.63
C CYS A 106 27.93 18.03 28.51
N SER A 107 27.24 18.84 27.70
CA SER A 107 25.92 18.47 27.22
C SER A 107 26.11 17.13 26.52
N PRO A 108 25.45 16.04 26.97
CA PRO A 108 25.46 14.83 26.21
C PRO A 108 24.83 15.20 24.86
N ARG A 109 25.58 15.03 23.78
CA ARG A 109 24.98 14.98 22.45
C ARG A 109 24.02 13.81 22.49
N THR A 110 22.74 14.09 22.66
CA THR A 110 21.67 13.15 22.34
C THR A 110 21.84 12.84 20.87
N LEU A 111 22.42 11.68 20.59
CA LEU A 111 22.28 11.02 19.29
C LEU A 111 20.79 10.70 19.16
N SER A 112 20.02 11.64 18.62
CA SER A 112 18.74 11.32 18.03
C SER A 112 19.06 10.49 16.79
N THR A 113 19.10 9.17 16.99
CA THR A 113 18.95 8.19 15.93
C THR A 113 17.56 8.43 15.34
N THR A 114 17.44 9.39 14.43
CA THR A 114 16.30 9.43 13.53
C THR A 114 16.41 8.15 12.71
N SER A 115 15.59 7.16 13.07
CA SER A 115 15.41 5.93 12.32
C SER A 115 15.25 6.33 10.85
N ALA A 116 16.26 6.06 10.04
CA ALA A 116 16.16 6.21 8.61
C ALA A 116 15.12 5.19 8.17
N LEU A 117 13.89 5.66 7.95
CA LEU A 117 12.77 4.85 7.47
C LEU A 117 13.26 4.07 6.25
N SER A 118 13.45 2.77 6.45
CA SER A 118 14.30 1.96 5.61
C SER A 118 13.57 1.64 4.30
N THR A 119 14.16 2.04 3.17
CA THR A 119 13.65 1.74 1.81
C THR A 119 13.79 0.26 1.42
N ALA A 120 14.41 -0.55 2.28
CA ALA A 120 14.58 -1.98 2.05
C ALA A 120 13.26 -2.74 2.20
N LEU A 121 13.10 -3.79 1.39
CA LEU A 121 11.99 -4.74 1.54
C LEU A 121 12.14 -5.54 2.84
N LYS A 122 11.03 -5.67 3.55
CA LYS A 122 10.86 -6.51 4.73
C LYS A 122 9.78 -7.54 4.45
N PHE A 123 9.88 -8.71 5.07
CA PHE A 123 9.01 -9.86 4.79
C PHE A 123 8.38 -10.43 6.06
N THR A 124 7.17 -10.95 5.91
CA THR A 124 6.46 -11.72 6.93
C THR A 124 6.64 -13.23 6.72
N GLU A 125 6.38 -14.02 7.75
CA GLU A 125 6.33 -15.49 7.63
C GLU A 125 5.19 -15.97 6.71
N LYS A 126 4.19 -15.10 6.48
CA LYS A 126 3.04 -15.35 5.59
C LYS A 126 3.34 -15.03 4.12
N HIS A 127 4.60 -14.75 3.79
CA HIS A 127 5.06 -14.45 2.43
C HIS A 127 4.55 -13.12 1.86
N GLU A 128 4.17 -12.18 2.73
CA GLU A 128 3.93 -10.78 2.37
C GLU A 128 5.22 -9.98 2.48
N TRP A 129 5.28 -8.87 1.76
CA TRP A 129 6.35 -7.90 1.86
C TRP A 129 5.81 -6.52 2.20
N VAL A 130 6.62 -5.74 2.89
CA VAL A 130 6.41 -4.31 3.12
C VAL A 130 7.64 -3.52 2.72
N ARG A 131 7.43 -2.39 2.05
CA ARG A 131 8.46 -1.41 1.73
C ARG A 131 8.06 -0.06 2.31
N VAL A 132 8.96 0.54 3.09
CA VAL A 132 8.68 1.80 3.78
C VAL A 132 9.35 2.96 3.05
N GLU A 133 8.55 3.92 2.59
CA GLU A 133 9.02 5.13 1.92
C GLU A 133 8.30 6.34 2.52
N GLY A 134 9.07 7.27 3.12
CA GLY A 134 8.49 8.51 3.66
C GLY A 134 7.45 8.32 4.79
N GLY A 135 7.46 7.17 5.47
CA GLY A 135 6.51 6.84 6.55
C GLY A 135 5.26 6.10 6.07
N ILE A 136 5.17 5.81 4.76
CA ILE A 136 4.11 4.99 4.18
C ILE A 136 4.69 3.60 3.87
N GLY A 137 4.03 2.57 4.38
CA GLY A 137 4.32 1.18 4.09
C GLY A 137 3.51 0.72 2.87
N THR A 138 4.17 0.36 1.79
CA THR A 138 3.55 -0.32 0.65
C THR A 138 3.61 -1.83 0.90
N VAL A 139 2.47 -2.52 0.81
CA VAL A 139 2.33 -3.94 1.11
C VAL A 139 1.96 -4.73 -0.14
N GLY A 140 2.51 -5.93 -0.28
CA GLY A 140 2.14 -6.88 -1.33
C GLY A 140 2.53 -8.32 -0.98
N ILE A 141 2.35 -9.25 -1.93
CA ILE A 141 2.79 -10.65 -1.76
C ILE A 141 4.08 -10.93 -2.52
N SER A 142 4.88 -11.88 -2.03
CA SER A 142 6.16 -12.26 -2.63
C SER A 142 6.01 -13.13 -3.89
N SER A 143 7.10 -13.28 -4.67
CA SER A 143 7.09 -14.18 -5.84
C SER A 143 6.74 -15.63 -5.47
N TYR A 144 7.23 -16.09 -4.32
CA TYR A 144 6.92 -17.42 -3.81
C TYR A 144 5.41 -17.62 -3.58
N ALA A 145 4.76 -16.63 -2.96
CA ALA A 145 3.32 -16.68 -2.69
C ALA A 145 2.49 -16.71 -3.97
N GLN A 146 2.81 -15.86 -4.95
CA GLN A 146 2.05 -15.82 -6.21
C GLN A 146 2.27 -17.10 -7.05
N GLU A 147 3.46 -17.70 -7.00
CA GLU A 147 3.72 -18.99 -7.66
C GLU A 147 2.91 -20.12 -7.03
N ALA A 148 2.80 -20.13 -5.70
CA ALA A 148 2.00 -21.12 -4.96
C ALA A 148 0.50 -20.97 -5.23
N LEU A 149 -0.01 -19.74 -5.29
CA LEU A 149 -1.40 -19.45 -5.67
C LEU A 149 -1.68 -19.81 -7.14
N GLY A 150 -0.74 -19.51 -8.04
CA GLY A 150 -0.95 -19.51 -9.47
C GLY A 150 -1.72 -18.27 -9.94
N ASP A 151 -2.42 -18.39 -11.07
CA ASP A 151 -3.07 -17.25 -11.71
C ASP A 151 -4.18 -16.66 -10.83
N VAL A 152 -3.95 -15.43 -10.36
CA VAL A 152 -4.88 -14.69 -9.50
C VAL A 152 -6.04 -14.18 -10.36
N VAL A 153 -7.27 -14.44 -9.90
CA VAL A 153 -8.50 -14.06 -10.59
C VAL A 153 -9.32 -13.01 -9.83
N TYR A 154 -9.08 -12.86 -8.53
CA TYR A 154 -9.76 -11.87 -7.71
C TYR A 154 -8.91 -11.40 -6.53
N CYS A 155 -9.04 -10.12 -6.20
CA CYS A 155 -8.36 -9.47 -5.08
C CYS A 155 -9.40 -8.77 -4.20
N GLY A 156 -9.66 -9.31 -3.01
CA GLY A 156 -10.46 -8.65 -1.97
C GLY A 156 -9.57 -7.74 -1.14
N LEU A 157 -9.68 -6.43 -1.36
CA LEU A 157 -8.91 -5.40 -0.65
C LEU A 157 -9.82 -4.60 0.32
N PRO A 158 -9.25 -4.02 1.40
CA PRO A 158 -9.98 -3.26 2.41
C PRO A 158 -10.38 -1.88 1.88
N GLU A 159 -11.17 -1.15 2.66
CA GLU A 159 -11.50 0.24 2.34
C GLU A 159 -10.38 1.19 2.78
N VAL A 160 -10.18 2.26 2.02
CA VAL A 160 -9.28 3.35 2.42
C VAL A 160 -9.82 4.00 3.70
N GLY A 161 -8.95 4.20 4.69
CA GLY A 161 -9.29 4.70 6.02
C GLY A 161 -9.53 3.61 7.07
N GLN A 162 -9.50 2.33 6.67
CA GLN A 162 -9.59 1.24 7.63
C GLN A 162 -8.33 1.17 8.49
N SER A 163 -8.52 1.11 9.81
CA SER A 163 -7.43 0.81 10.76
C SER A 163 -7.20 -0.70 10.81
N LEU A 164 -5.94 -1.12 10.78
CA LEU A 164 -5.48 -2.50 10.82
C LEU A 164 -4.45 -2.67 11.93
N GLU A 165 -4.54 -3.77 12.68
CA GLU A 165 -3.52 -4.22 13.63
C GLU A 165 -2.55 -5.20 12.97
N GLN A 166 -1.34 -5.33 13.52
CA GLN A 166 -0.39 -6.33 13.05
C GLN A 166 -1.00 -7.74 13.14
N MET A 167 -0.83 -8.54 12.07
CA MET A 167 -1.43 -9.87 11.89
C MET A 167 -2.97 -9.88 11.84
N GLU A 168 -3.62 -8.73 11.66
CA GLU A 168 -5.05 -8.67 11.36
C GLU A 168 -5.30 -9.01 9.88
N GLU A 169 -6.35 -9.78 9.61
CA GLU A 169 -6.79 -10.06 8.24
C GLU A 169 -7.40 -8.79 7.63
N PHE A 170 -6.87 -8.37 6.48
CA PHE A 170 -7.37 -7.17 5.79
C PHE A 170 -8.00 -7.49 4.43
N GLY A 171 -7.83 -8.71 3.92
CA GLY A 171 -8.26 -9.06 2.57
C GLY A 171 -7.95 -10.50 2.21
N ALA A 172 -8.19 -10.85 0.95
CA ALA A 172 -7.91 -12.18 0.42
C ALA A 172 -7.57 -12.13 -1.08
N LEU A 173 -6.69 -13.03 -1.52
CA LEU A 173 -6.42 -13.30 -2.93
C LEU A 173 -7.03 -14.65 -3.31
N GLU A 174 -7.76 -14.67 -4.42
CA GLU A 174 -8.33 -15.89 -4.98
C GLU A 174 -7.72 -16.19 -6.34
N SER A 175 -7.41 -17.47 -6.53
CA SER A 175 -6.94 -18.05 -7.78
C SER A 175 -7.84 -19.20 -8.18
N VAL A 176 -7.63 -19.75 -9.38
CA VAL A 176 -8.34 -20.97 -9.82
C VAL A 176 -7.96 -22.20 -8.98
N LYS A 177 -6.82 -22.16 -8.26
CA LYS A 177 -6.28 -23.31 -7.52
C LYS A 177 -6.54 -23.23 -6.02
N ALA A 178 -6.48 -22.03 -5.46
CA ALA A 178 -6.51 -21.77 -4.02
C ALA A 178 -6.99 -20.36 -3.72
N ALA A 179 -7.38 -20.14 -2.46
CA ALA A 179 -7.57 -18.81 -1.89
C ALA A 179 -6.58 -18.66 -0.72
N SER A 180 -6.03 -17.46 -0.55
CA SER A 180 -5.21 -17.10 0.60
C SER A 180 -5.70 -15.80 1.21
N GLU A 181 -5.90 -15.84 2.51
CA GLU A 181 -6.11 -14.66 3.35
C GLU A 181 -4.82 -13.82 3.38
N LEU A 182 -4.98 -12.51 3.53
CA LEU A 182 -3.92 -11.51 3.61
C LEU A 182 -3.90 -10.88 4.99
N TYR A 183 -2.72 -10.83 5.60
CA TYR A 183 -2.52 -10.34 6.95
C TYR A 183 -1.68 -9.06 6.95
N SER A 184 -2.03 -8.11 7.81
CA SER A 184 -1.33 -6.84 7.87
C SER A 184 0.06 -7.03 8.50
N PRO A 185 1.16 -6.63 7.84
CA PRO A 185 2.50 -6.76 8.40
C PRO A 185 2.74 -5.82 9.59
N LEU A 186 1.97 -4.72 9.67
CA LEU A 186 2.15 -3.63 10.63
C LEU A 186 0.80 -3.10 11.12
N THR A 187 0.79 -2.48 12.28
CA THR A 187 -0.33 -1.71 12.79
C THR A 187 -0.37 -0.32 12.13
N GLY A 188 -1.51 0.08 11.57
CA GLY A 188 -1.66 1.38 10.90
C GLY A 188 -3.03 1.59 10.24
N GLU A 189 -3.12 2.61 9.38
CA GLU A 189 -4.34 2.95 8.64
C GLU A 189 -4.11 2.87 7.13
N VAL A 190 -5.04 2.26 6.39
CA VAL A 190 -4.97 2.13 4.94
C VAL A 190 -5.13 3.51 4.29
N THR A 191 -4.11 3.96 3.57
CA THR A 191 -4.08 5.25 2.87
C THR A 191 -4.45 5.15 1.39
N GLU A 192 -4.15 4.02 0.76
CA GLU A 192 -4.37 3.80 -0.67
C GLU A 192 -4.54 2.31 -0.94
N ILE A 193 -5.35 1.97 -1.94
CA ILE A 193 -5.52 0.60 -2.44
C ILE A 193 -5.24 0.58 -3.93
N ASN A 194 -4.74 -0.55 -4.44
CA ASN A 194 -4.48 -0.69 -5.86
C ASN A 194 -5.77 -1.02 -6.62
N THR A 195 -6.43 0.03 -7.13
CA THR A 195 -7.68 -0.11 -7.88
C THR A 195 -7.51 -0.82 -9.23
N GLU A 196 -6.28 -0.88 -9.77
CA GLU A 196 -6.01 -1.55 -11.05
C GLU A 196 -6.19 -3.07 -10.96
N LEU A 197 -6.07 -3.64 -9.75
CA LEU A 197 -6.26 -5.08 -9.51
C LEU A 197 -7.71 -5.54 -9.71
N ALA A 198 -8.68 -4.62 -9.66
CA ALA A 198 -10.08 -4.95 -9.94
C ALA A 198 -10.30 -5.31 -11.42
N GLU A 199 -9.57 -4.68 -12.33
CA GLU A 199 -9.65 -4.94 -13.78
C GLU A 199 -8.58 -5.94 -14.24
N ASN A 200 -7.41 -5.95 -13.58
CA ASN A 200 -6.26 -6.76 -13.97
C ASN A 200 -5.59 -7.43 -12.75
N PRO A 201 -6.23 -8.44 -12.14
CA PRO A 201 -5.66 -9.16 -10.99
C PRO A 201 -4.35 -9.89 -11.32
N GLY A 202 -4.10 -10.19 -12.60
CA GLY A 202 -2.87 -10.82 -13.06
C GLY A 202 -1.60 -9.96 -12.92
N LEU A 203 -1.72 -8.68 -12.55
CA LEU A 203 -0.57 -7.85 -12.16
C LEU A 203 0.17 -8.43 -10.94
N VAL A 204 -0.56 -9.08 -10.03
CA VAL A 204 0.04 -9.76 -8.86
C VAL A 204 1.03 -10.83 -9.30
N ASN A 205 0.71 -11.59 -10.35
CA ASN A 205 1.62 -12.62 -10.87
C ASN A 205 2.78 -12.03 -11.69
N LYS A 206 2.53 -10.99 -12.49
CA LYS A 206 3.53 -10.42 -13.42
C LYS A 206 4.53 -9.49 -12.73
N ALA A 207 4.09 -8.76 -11.72
CA ALA A 207 4.81 -7.62 -11.16
C ALA A 207 4.61 -7.49 -9.64
N CYS A 208 4.69 -8.59 -8.88
CA CYS A 208 4.41 -8.64 -7.44
C CYS A 208 5.16 -7.61 -6.56
N TYR A 209 6.35 -7.16 -6.97
CA TYR A 209 7.15 -6.15 -6.23
C TYR A 209 7.10 -4.74 -6.83
N ALA A 210 6.31 -4.54 -7.89
CA ALA A 210 6.17 -3.28 -8.60
C ALA A 210 4.68 -2.92 -8.72
N GLU A 211 4.06 -3.12 -9.87
CA GLU A 211 2.65 -2.76 -10.14
C GLU A 211 1.63 -3.64 -9.38
N GLY A 212 2.06 -4.81 -8.90
CA GLY A 212 1.22 -5.75 -8.14
C GLY A 212 1.17 -5.51 -6.63
N TRP A 213 1.43 -4.29 -6.16
CA TRP A 213 1.20 -3.91 -4.77
C TRP A 213 -0.29 -3.95 -4.43
N LEU A 214 -0.64 -4.22 -3.17
CA LEU A 214 -2.03 -4.43 -2.74
C LEU A 214 -2.59 -3.18 -2.06
N ILE A 215 -1.92 -2.74 -1.00
CA ILE A 215 -2.32 -1.57 -0.20
C ILE A 215 -1.11 -0.72 0.16
N LYS A 216 -1.36 0.55 0.47
CA LYS A 216 -0.42 1.42 1.19
C LYS A 216 -1.04 1.84 2.50
N MET A 217 -0.27 1.81 3.56
CA MET A 217 -0.73 2.15 4.90
C MET A 217 0.24 3.06 5.65
N THR A 218 -0.27 3.81 6.61
CA THR A 218 0.56 4.49 7.60
C THR A 218 1.17 3.46 8.57
N ILE A 219 2.25 3.86 9.24
CA ILE A 219 2.91 3.02 10.24
C ILE A 219 2.64 3.62 11.62
N GLY A 220 1.76 2.99 12.39
CA GLY A 220 1.43 3.43 13.75
C GLY A 220 2.51 3.06 14.76
N LYS A 221 3.15 1.90 14.59
CA LYS A 221 4.16 1.33 15.49
C LYS A 221 5.43 0.94 14.73
N PRO A 222 6.42 1.85 14.60
CA PRO A 222 7.63 1.56 13.82
C PRO A 222 8.49 0.42 14.39
N GLU A 223 8.37 0.11 15.68
CA GLU A 223 9.03 -1.01 16.34
C GLU A 223 8.69 -2.39 15.75
N GLU A 224 7.51 -2.52 15.12
CA GLU A 224 7.08 -3.76 14.48
C GLU A 224 7.92 -4.11 13.24
N LEU A 225 8.56 -3.12 12.61
CA LEU A 225 9.46 -3.31 11.46
C LEU A 225 10.73 -4.11 11.82
N ASP A 226 11.18 -4.01 13.07
CA ASP A 226 12.36 -4.71 13.55
C ASP A 226 12.09 -6.21 13.72
N GLY A 227 10.83 -6.59 13.90
CA GLY A 227 10.38 -7.99 13.96
C GLY A 227 10.29 -8.66 12.59
N LEU A 228 10.31 -7.90 11.49
CA LEU A 228 10.19 -8.43 10.13
C LEU A 228 11.54 -8.89 9.56
N MET A 229 11.47 -9.94 8.75
CA MET A 229 12.63 -10.51 8.08
C MET A 229 13.15 -9.57 6.99
N ASP A 230 14.47 -9.48 6.85
CA ASP A 230 15.08 -8.88 5.67
C ASP A 230 15.17 -9.91 4.52
N GLN A 231 15.54 -9.46 3.32
CA GLN A 231 15.70 -10.33 2.15
C GLN A 231 16.58 -11.57 2.43
N PRO A 232 17.81 -11.47 2.99
CA PRO A 232 18.64 -12.65 3.21
C PRO A 232 18.09 -13.59 4.29
N ALA A 233 17.35 -13.10 5.29
CA ALA A 233 16.63 -13.97 6.23
C ALA A 233 15.47 -14.69 5.54
N TYR A 234 14.70 -13.98 4.71
CA TYR A 234 13.60 -14.57 3.96
C TYR A 234 14.07 -15.66 2.98
N ASP A 235 15.17 -15.45 2.27
CA ASP A 235 15.73 -16.46 1.36
C ASP A 235 16.18 -17.74 2.11
N LYS A 236 16.67 -17.60 3.35
CA LYS A 236 16.99 -18.75 4.21
C LYS A 236 15.73 -19.45 4.70
N PHE A 237 14.70 -18.68 5.07
CA PHE A 237 13.41 -19.21 5.46
C PHE A 237 12.79 -20.03 4.32
N LEU A 238 12.80 -19.52 3.08
CA LEU A 238 12.32 -20.28 1.92
C LEU A 238 13.08 -21.59 1.70
N LYS A 239 14.41 -21.58 1.81
CA LYS A 239 15.21 -22.82 1.70
C LYS A 239 14.84 -23.85 2.76
N SER A 240 14.54 -23.41 3.99
CA SER A 240 14.12 -24.31 5.07
C SER A 240 12.74 -24.93 4.87
N LEU A 241 11.91 -24.39 3.98
CA LEU A 241 10.60 -24.96 3.63
C LEU A 241 10.69 -26.02 2.53
N GLU A 242 11.78 -26.05 1.76
CA GLU A 242 12.02 -27.00 0.68
C GLU A 242 12.75 -28.29 1.13
N GLU A 243 13.35 -28.26 2.32
CA GLU A 243 14.06 -29.39 2.97
C GLU A 243 13.13 -30.28 3.81
#